data_AF-A0AAF0I5B9-F1
#
_entry.id   AF-A0AAF0I5B9-F1
#
_cell.length_a   1.000
_cell.length_b   1.000
_cell.length_c   1.000
_cell.angle_alpha   90.00
_cell.angle_beta   90.00
_cell.angle_gamma   90.00
#
_symmetry.space_group_name_H-M   'P 1'
#
loop_
_entity.id
_entity.type
_entity.pdbx_description
1 polymer ?
#
loop_
_entity_poly.entity_id
_entity_poly.type
_entity_poly.pdbx_seq_one_letter_code
_entity_poly.pdbx_strand_id
1 'polypeptide(L)' 'MLIGFVLLVSACGYDACEALPVSERIYPTKVDCETMANRIHKVRPNVVLLCGEVHR' A
#
# COMPACT_ATOMS: atom_id res chain seq x y z
N MET A 1 -5.70 -5.14 -17.32
CA MET A 1 -6.34 -6.25 -16.55
C MET A 1 -5.85 -6.19 -15.11
N LEU A 2 -6.72 -6.26 -14.10
CA LEU A 2 -6.30 -6.24 -12.69
C LEU A 2 -5.44 -7.49 -12.39
N ILE A 3 -4.22 -7.28 -11.90
CA ILE A 3 -3.27 -8.33 -11.50
C ILE A 3 -3.26 -8.51 -9.98
N GLY A 4 -3.54 -7.45 -9.24
CA GLY A 4 -3.57 -7.49 -7.78
C GLY A 4 -3.39 -6.10 -7.17
N PHE A 5 -2.84 -6.05 -5.96
CA PHE A 5 -2.71 -4.84 -5.16
C PHE A 5 -1.27 -4.67 -4.69
N VAL A 6 -0.75 -3.44 -4.67
CA VAL A 6 0.57 -3.11 -4.14
C VAL A 6 0.44 -2.21 -2.93
N LEU A 7 1.32 -2.42 -1.94
CA LEU A 7 1.39 -1.57 -0.78
C LEU A 7 2.23 -0.32 -1.09
N LEU A 8 1.60 0.84 -0.97
CA LEU A 8 2.18 2.14 -1.21
C LEU A 8 2.34 2.89 0.10
N VAL A 9 3.41 3.69 0.22
CA VAL A 9 3.60 4.65 1.30
C VAL A 9 3.51 6.05 0.74
N SER A 10 2.70 6.89 1.38
CA SER A 10 2.64 8.31 1.04
C SER A 10 3.51 9.10 2.00
N ALA A 11 4.52 9.78 1.47
CA ALA A 11 5.35 10.71 2.24
C ALA A 11 4.59 12.00 2.62
N CYS A 12 3.52 12.33 1.90
CA CYS A 12 2.68 13.51 2.14
C CYS A 12 1.36 13.18 2.84
N GLY A 13 1.21 11.97 3.40
CA GLY A 13 -0.03 11.56 4.05
C GLY A 13 -1.17 11.34 3.06
N TYR A 14 -2.31 11.99 3.27
CA TYR A 14 -3.47 11.90 2.37
C TYR A 14 -3.45 12.93 1.23
N ASP A 15 -2.42 13.77 1.15
CA ASP A 15 -2.26 14.76 0.09
C ASP A 15 -1.76 14.13 -1.22
N ALA A 16 -1.97 14.85 -2.33
CA ALA A 16 -1.78 14.40 -3.70
C ALA A 16 -0.29 14.28 -4.15
N CYS A 17 0.56 13.69 -3.31
CA CYS A 17 1.92 13.33 -3.69
C CYS A 17 1.99 11.93 -4.28
N GLU A 18 3.08 11.65 -5.00
CA GLU A 18 3.39 10.31 -5.48
C GLU A 18 3.58 9.35 -4.30
N ALA A 19 2.67 8.39 -4.17
CA ALA A 19 2.82 7.29 -3.23
C ALA A 19 3.82 6.28 -3.81
N LEU A 20 4.87 5.97 -3.04
CA LEU A 20 5.94 5.09 -3.48
C LEU A 20 5.66 3.64 -3.06
N PRO A 21 6.03 2.64 -3.87
CA PRO A 21 5.88 1.24 -3.47
C PRO A 21 6.77 0.94 -2.26
N VAL A 22 6.16 0.38 -1.21
CA VAL A 22 6.90 -0.11 -0.04
C VAL A 22 7.73 -1.36 -0.41
N SER A 23 7.23 -2.13 -1.36
CA SER A 23 7.87 -3.33 -1.89
C SER A 23 7.31 -3.68 -3.26
N GLU A 24 8.03 -4.46 -4.05
CA GLU A 24 7.57 -5.01 -5.34
C GLU A 24 6.52 -6.14 -5.19
N ARG A 25 6.08 -6.43 -3.95
CA ARG A 25 5.13 -7.50 -3.68
C ARG A 25 3.74 -7.11 -4.16
N ILE A 26 3.18 -7.94 -5.03
CA ILE A 26 1.78 -7.88 -5.45
C ILE A 26 0.97 -8.83 -4.57
N TYR A 27 -0.02 -8.29 -3.89
CA TYR A 27 -1.02 -9.01 -3.12
C TYR A 27 -2.17 -9.43 -4.03
N PRO A 28 -2.65 -10.68 -3.97
CA PRO A 28 -3.75 -11.15 -4.81
C PRO A 28 -5.06 -10.39 -4.54
N THR A 29 -5.29 -10.00 -3.29
CA THR A 29 -6.51 -9.30 -2.87
C THR A 29 -6.20 -8.01 -2.12
N LYS A 30 -7.18 -7.09 -2.12
CA LYS A 30 -7.10 -5.84 -1.35
C LYS A 30 -6.96 -6.11 0.16
N VAL A 31 -7.67 -7.12 0.66
CA VAL A 31 -7.67 -7.52 2.08
C VAL A 31 -6.27 -7.99 2.52
N ASP A 32 -5.56 -8.72 1.67
CA ASP A 32 -4.19 -9.17 1.97
C ASP A 32 -3.23 -7.98 2.08
N CYS A 33 -3.38 -6.99 1.19
CA CYS A 33 -2.60 -5.75 1.23
C CYS A 33 -2.91 -4.94 2.50
N GLU A 34 -4.19 -4.75 2.83
CA GLU A 34 -4.63 -4.02 4.03
C GLU A 34 -4.19 -4.71 5.33
N THR A 35 -4.19 -6.04 5.35
CA THR A 35 -3.66 -6.83 6.47
C THR A 35 -2.18 -6.55 6.68
N MET A 36 -1.40 -6.43 5.61
CA MET A 36 0.00 -6.01 5.72
C MET A 36 0.13 -4.56 6.18
N ALA A 37 -0.65 -3.65 5.61
CA ALA A 37 -0.65 -2.24 6.00
C ALA A 37 -0.88 -2.09 7.52
N ASN A 38 -1.87 -2.80 8.06
CA ASN A 38 -2.18 -2.83 9.49
C ASN A 38 -1.03 -3.38 10.34
N ARG A 39 -0.31 -4.40 9.85
CA ARG A 39 0.88 -4.92 10.56
C ARG A 39 2.00 -3.89 10.61
N ILE A 40 2.25 -3.17 9.52
CA ILE A 40 3.28 -2.12 9.50
C ILE A 40 2.85 -0.95 10.37
N HIS A 41 1.57 -0.57 10.35
CA HIS A 41 1.05 0.53 11.16
C HIS A 41 1.21 0.29 12.67
N LYS A 42 1.17 -0.97 13.13
CA LYS A 42 1.49 -1.33 14.53
C LYS A 42 2.92 -1.00 14.93
N VAL A 43 3.87 -1.07 13.99
CA VAL A 43 5.30 -0.78 14.23
C VAL A 43 5.63 0.68 13.91
N ARG A 44 4.97 1.25 12.91
CA ARG A 44 5.14 2.61 12.41
C ARG A 44 3.77 3.30 12.31
N PRO A 45 3.23 3.82 13.41
CA PRO A 45 1.89 4.44 13.41
C PRO A 45 1.84 5.76 12.63
N ASN A 46 2.99 6.40 12.39
CA ASN A 46 3.05 7.71 11.76
C ASN A 46 3.14 7.65 10.22
N VAL A 47 3.18 6.46 9.61
CA VAL A 47 3.21 6.35 8.14
C VAL A 47 1.79 6.16 7.59
N VAL A 48 1.52 6.82 6.46
CA VAL A 48 0.28 6.62 5.70
C VAL A 48 0.54 5.56 4.64
N LEU A 49 -0.18 4.44 4.77
CA LEU A 49 -0.07 3.28 3.90
C LEU A 49 -1.37 3.14 3.11
N LEU A 50 -1.23 2.87 1.82
CA LEU A 50 -2.33 2.76 0.87
C LEU A 50 -2.19 1.48 0.05
N CYS A 51 -3.30 0.88 -0.34
CA CYS A 51 -3.32 -0.28 -1.24
C CYS A 51 -3.79 0.17 -2.61
N GLY A 52 -2.86 0.20 -3.57
CA GLY A 52 -3.13 0.58 -4.96
C GLY A 52 -3.37 -0.65 -5.83
N GLU A 53 -4.26 -0.54 -6.81
CA GLU A 53 -4.47 -1.58 -7.82
C GLU A 53 -3.32 -1.61 -8.83
N VAL A 54 -2.90 -2.81 -9.21
CA VAL A 54 -1.90 -3.05 -10.24
C VAL A 54 -2.57 -3.66 -11.45
N HIS A 55 -2.41 -3.02 -12.60
CA HIS A 55 -2.98 -3.47 -13.87
C HIS A 55 -1.88 -3.85 -14.86
N ARG A 56 -2.12 -4.87 -15.69
CA ARG A 56 -1.30 -5.24 -16.85
C ARG A 56 -1.85 -4.63 -18.12
#